data_AF-A0A966TFA7-F1
#
_entry.id   AF-A0A966TFA7-F1
#
_cell.length_a   1.000
_cell.length_b   1.000
_cell.length_c   1.000
_cell.angle_alpha   90.00
_cell.angle_beta   90.00
_cell.angle_gamma   90.00
#
_symmetry.space_group_name_H-M   'P 1'
#
loop_
_entity.id
_entity.type
_entity.pdbx_description
1 polymer ?
#
loop_
_entity_poly.entity_id
_entity_poly.type
_entity_poly.pdbx_seq_one_letter_code
_entity_poly.pdbx_strand_id
1 'polypeptide(L)'
;MQAHTGASVNTVLPLWKGAIWDLNRIEPLDINTDDFRKNGVYFNSRLRSAVNRRMFHQVFSAPTINTQFRLSAGMAYTTWKGHQLESMTQNMDGRHRLSLAVGQFRNDTLARNNQKDYHLATYRFANNAEHTIATEITYGKFWGGDTGYQILQRFWHGDTNVSIYLRRSQMPDGTPTASFAGLQFTIPLTPRRNIGYENFGLRGVNQWTYSLESRIFNRENLLTAGYGEIPRFGENLPQLFNRDRNGQSYLKEESWRMKNSFNQLSLE
;
A
#
# COMPACT_ATOMS: atom_id res chain seq x y z
N MET A 1 1.27 27.15 -8.16
CA MET A 1 1.05 25.70 -7.96
C MET A 1 1.16 25.04 -9.33
N GLN A 2 2.08 24.10 -9.51
CA GLN A 2 2.26 23.36 -10.77
C GLN A 2 1.59 21.99 -10.62
N ALA A 3 0.87 21.57 -11.66
CA ALA A 3 0.12 20.33 -11.59
C ALA A 3 0.04 19.67 -12.96
N HIS A 4 0.15 18.34 -12.94
CA HIS A 4 -0.20 17.49 -14.07
C HIS A 4 -1.01 16.33 -13.50
N THR A 5 -2.21 16.16 -14.03
CA THR A 5 -3.16 15.17 -13.52
C THR A 5 -3.25 13.96 -14.44
N GLY A 6 -3.65 12.83 -13.84
CA GLY A 6 -3.82 11.58 -14.56
C GLY A 6 -4.83 10.69 -13.85
N ALA A 7 -5.47 9.80 -14.60
CA ALA A 7 -6.30 8.74 -14.08
C ALA A 7 -5.45 7.49 -13.85
N SER A 8 -5.61 6.86 -12.67
CA SER A 8 -5.09 5.51 -12.41
C SER A 8 -6.27 4.55 -12.39
N VAL A 9 -6.33 3.67 -13.39
CA VAL A 9 -7.41 2.71 -13.57
C VAL A 9 -6.90 1.33 -13.20
N ASN A 10 -7.62 0.64 -12.32
CA ASN A 10 -7.26 -0.69 -11.85
C ASN A 10 -8.34 -1.70 -12.25
N THR A 11 -8.01 -2.63 -13.13
CA THR A 11 -8.88 -3.74 -13.52
C THR A 11 -8.53 -4.96 -12.67
N VAL A 12 -9.51 -5.46 -11.93
CA VAL A 12 -9.37 -6.64 -11.07
C VAL A 12 -10.32 -7.71 -11.58
N LEU A 13 -9.77 -8.83 -12.02
CA LEU A 13 -10.52 -9.98 -12.51
C LEU A 13 -10.35 -11.15 -11.54
N PRO A 14 -11.36 -11.48 -10.72
CA PRO A 14 -11.39 -12.72 -9.98
C PRO A 14 -11.45 -13.89 -10.96
N LEU A 15 -10.58 -14.89 -10.79
CA LEU A 15 -10.51 -16.05 -11.67
C LEU A 15 -11.10 -17.30 -11.01
N TRP A 16 -10.66 -17.57 -9.78
CA TRP A 16 -11.19 -18.61 -8.90
C TRP A 16 -10.95 -18.19 -7.44
N LYS A 17 -11.31 -19.03 -6.47
CA LYS A 17 -11.17 -18.72 -5.05
C LYS A 17 -9.74 -18.28 -4.69
N GLY A 18 -9.61 -17.02 -4.30
CA GLY A 18 -8.33 -16.40 -3.93
C GLY A 18 -7.43 -16.01 -5.10
N ALA A 19 -7.77 -16.36 -6.35
CA ALA A 19 -6.99 -16.00 -7.53
C ALA A 19 -7.53 -14.75 -8.21
N ILE A 20 -6.62 -13.81 -8.46
CA ILE A 20 -6.94 -12.50 -9.01
C ILE A 20 -5.91 -12.16 -10.08
N TRP A 21 -6.39 -11.71 -11.23
CA TRP A 21 -5.57 -10.97 -12.18
C TRP A 21 -5.80 -9.47 -12.00
N ASP A 22 -4.71 -8.72 -11.88
CA ASP A 22 -4.69 -7.30 -11.57
C ASP A 22 -3.91 -6.53 -12.64
N LEU A 23 -4.57 -5.55 -13.26
CA LEU A 23 -3.98 -4.66 -14.27
C LEU A 23 -4.19 -3.21 -13.85
N ASN A 24 -3.09 -2.49 -13.61
CA ASN A 24 -3.09 -1.06 -13.36
C ASN A 24 -2.53 -0.29 -14.56
N ARG A 25 -3.30 0.67 -15.04
CA ARG A 25 -2.93 1.56 -16.15
C ARG A 25 -3.04 3.02 -15.69
N ILE A 26 -2.03 3.80 -16.02
CA ILE A 26 -2.00 5.24 -15.78
C ILE A 26 -2.23 5.94 -17.11
N GLU A 27 -3.17 6.87 -17.15
CA GLU A 27 -3.45 7.73 -18.30
C GLU A 27 -3.36 9.21 -17.90
N PRO A 28 -2.53 10.03 -18.57
CA PRO A 28 -2.54 11.47 -18.34
C PRO A 28 -3.88 12.07 -18.76
N LEU A 29 -4.33 13.08 -18.01
CA LEU A 29 -5.46 13.91 -18.38
C LEU A 29 -4.93 15.23 -18.95
N ASP A 30 -5.66 15.84 -19.89
CA ASP A 30 -5.30 17.12 -20.50
C ASP A 30 -5.52 18.34 -19.57
N ILE A 31 -5.43 18.11 -18.26
CA ILE A 31 -5.51 19.13 -17.21
C ILE A 31 -4.11 19.25 -16.62
N ASN A 32 -3.30 20.12 -17.23
CA ASN A 32 -1.90 20.34 -16.89
C ASN A 32 -1.51 21.83 -16.95
N THR A 33 -0.58 22.24 -16.09
CA THR A 33 0.07 23.55 -16.16
C THR A 33 1.10 23.58 -17.30
N ASP A 34 1.37 24.76 -17.86
CA ASP A 34 2.23 24.91 -19.04
C ASP A 34 3.64 24.35 -18.87
N ASP A 35 4.17 24.33 -17.64
CA ASP A 35 5.49 23.77 -17.35
C ASP A 35 5.63 22.26 -17.65
N PHE A 36 4.51 21.52 -17.76
CA PHE A 36 4.51 20.10 -18.15
C PHE A 36 4.28 19.88 -19.65
N ARG A 37 3.98 20.94 -20.42
CA ARG A 37 3.80 20.89 -21.87
C ARG A 37 5.16 20.92 -22.57
N LYS A 38 5.14 20.68 -23.89
CA LYS A 38 6.37 20.71 -24.70
C LYS A 38 7.08 22.06 -24.51
N ASN A 39 8.38 22.02 -24.24
CA ASN A 39 9.26 23.14 -23.89
C ASN A 39 9.12 23.70 -22.45
N GLY A 40 8.21 23.16 -21.63
CA GLY A 40 8.13 23.47 -20.22
C GLY A 40 9.24 22.82 -19.40
N VAL A 41 9.59 23.43 -18.26
CA VAL A 41 10.70 23.00 -17.38
C VAL A 41 10.50 21.58 -16.83
N TYR A 42 9.25 21.14 -16.67
CA TYR A 42 8.88 19.83 -16.13
C TYR A 42 8.36 18.84 -17.19
N PHE A 43 8.56 19.12 -18.48
CA PHE A 43 8.10 18.25 -19.57
C PHE A 43 8.57 16.79 -19.44
N ASN A 44 9.79 16.59 -18.94
CA ASN A 44 10.36 15.24 -18.77
C ASN A 44 9.76 14.49 -17.57
N SER A 45 9.24 15.21 -16.58
CA SER A 45 8.59 14.67 -15.37
C SER A 45 7.09 14.50 -15.51
N ARG A 46 6.55 14.71 -16.72
CA ARG A 46 5.12 14.56 -16.98
C ARG A 46 4.68 13.09 -16.83
N LEU A 47 3.44 12.89 -16.39
CA LEU A 47 2.75 11.60 -16.47
C LEU A 47 2.71 11.13 -17.93
N ARG A 48 3.00 9.84 -18.13
CA ARG A 48 2.94 9.18 -19.43
C ARG A 48 1.96 8.03 -19.34
N SER A 49 1.25 7.78 -20.44
CA SER A 49 0.43 6.59 -20.58
C SER A 49 1.32 5.37 -20.40
N ALA A 50 0.99 4.51 -19.43
CA ALA A 50 1.78 3.33 -19.12
C ALA A 50 0.95 2.25 -18.41
N VAL A 51 1.26 0.99 -18.71
CA VAL A 51 0.84 -0.13 -17.86
C VAL A 51 1.80 -0.19 -16.69
N ASN A 52 1.36 0.33 -15.53
CA ASN A 52 2.17 0.40 -14.34
C ASN A 52 2.30 -0.98 -13.66
N ARG A 53 1.26 -1.80 -13.65
CA ARG A 53 1.28 -3.13 -13.04
C ARG A 53 0.42 -4.11 -13.81
N ARG A 54 0.91 -5.34 -13.96
CA ARG A 54 0.15 -6.51 -14.42
C ARG A 54 0.58 -7.70 -13.57
N MET A 55 -0.25 -8.13 -12.64
CA MET A 55 0.09 -9.20 -11.71
C MET A 55 -1.01 -10.23 -11.58
N PHE A 56 -0.58 -11.46 -11.32
CA PHE A 56 -1.43 -12.52 -10.84
C PHE A 56 -1.20 -12.67 -9.34
N HIS A 57 -2.28 -12.87 -8.58
CA HIS A 57 -2.24 -13.08 -7.14
C HIS A 57 -3.00 -14.36 -6.80
N GLN A 58 -2.47 -15.17 -5.89
CA GLN A 58 -3.16 -16.28 -5.26
C GLN A 58 -3.12 -16.08 -3.74
N VAL A 59 -4.30 -15.95 -3.14
CA VAL A 59 -4.48 -15.88 -1.69
C VAL A 59 -4.97 -17.23 -1.19
N PHE A 60 -4.40 -17.70 -0.08
CA PHE A 60 -4.85 -18.89 0.61
C PHE A 60 -4.67 -18.72 2.11
N SER A 61 -5.42 -19.48 2.90
CA SER A 61 -5.42 -19.41 4.36
C SER A 61 -4.98 -20.74 4.96
N ALA A 62 -4.21 -20.69 6.03
CA ALA A 62 -3.83 -21.81 6.88
C ALA A 62 -4.48 -21.63 8.27
N PRO A 63 -5.70 -22.17 8.49
CA PRO A 63 -6.47 -21.91 9.71
C PRO A 63 -5.82 -22.44 10.98
N THR A 64 -5.08 -23.55 10.90
CA THR A 64 -4.40 -24.20 12.05
C THR A 64 -3.41 -23.29 12.76
N ILE A 65 -2.84 -22.31 12.04
CA ILE A 65 -1.89 -21.34 12.56
C ILE A 65 -2.41 -19.90 12.41
N ASN A 66 -3.71 -19.73 12.15
CA ASN A 66 -4.37 -18.44 11.89
C ASN A 66 -3.58 -17.50 10.96
N THR A 67 -3.08 -18.05 9.85
CA THR A 67 -2.20 -17.31 8.93
C THR A 67 -2.80 -17.25 7.53
N GLN A 68 -2.74 -16.10 6.90
CA GLN A 68 -3.06 -15.90 5.48
C GLN A 68 -1.77 -15.71 4.69
N PHE A 69 -1.78 -16.20 3.46
CA PHE A 69 -0.68 -16.08 2.53
C PHE A 69 -1.16 -15.48 1.21
N ARG A 70 -0.30 -14.71 0.57
CA ARG A 70 -0.52 -14.19 -0.78
C ARG A 70 0.74 -14.37 -1.60
N LEU A 71 0.64 -15.18 -2.65
CA LEU A 71 1.64 -15.25 -3.70
C LEU A 71 1.27 -14.26 -4.80
N SER A 72 2.26 -13.53 -5.30
CA SER A 72 2.07 -12.64 -6.45
C SER A 72 3.19 -12.81 -7.45
N ALA A 73 2.88 -12.77 -8.75
CA ALA A 73 3.87 -12.80 -9.81
C ALA A 73 3.43 -11.94 -11.00
N GLY A 74 4.38 -11.32 -11.69
CA GLY A 74 4.11 -10.52 -12.88
C GLY A 74 5.03 -9.32 -13.01
N MET A 75 4.48 -8.22 -13.52
CA MET A 75 5.18 -6.98 -13.79
C MET A 75 4.66 -5.87 -12.88
N ALA A 76 5.57 -5.08 -12.31
CA ALA A 76 5.29 -3.93 -11.49
C ALA A 76 6.17 -2.74 -11.91
N TYR A 77 5.72 -1.53 -11.55
CA TYR A 77 6.40 -0.27 -11.86
C TYR A 77 6.85 -0.19 -13.34
N THR A 78 5.97 -0.62 -14.25
CA THR A 78 6.14 -0.63 -15.72
C THR A 78 7.19 -1.61 -16.27
N THR A 79 8.31 -1.85 -15.58
CA THR A 79 9.44 -2.61 -16.15
C THR A 79 9.95 -3.76 -15.28
N TRP A 80 9.59 -3.80 -14.00
CA TRP A 80 10.12 -4.77 -13.05
C TRP A 80 9.30 -6.06 -13.08
N LYS A 81 9.89 -7.17 -13.52
CA LYS A 81 9.25 -8.49 -13.56
C LYS A 81 9.73 -9.36 -12.42
N GLY A 82 8.83 -9.99 -11.70
CA GLY A 82 9.20 -10.74 -10.51
C GLY A 82 8.04 -11.39 -9.80
N HIS A 83 8.31 -11.74 -8.56
CA HIS A 83 7.36 -12.40 -7.67
C HIS A 83 7.54 -11.94 -6.23
N GLN A 84 6.51 -12.16 -5.42
CA GLN A 84 6.55 -11.96 -3.98
C GLN A 84 5.68 -12.97 -3.26
N LEU A 85 6.00 -13.15 -1.97
CA LEU A 85 5.20 -13.86 -0.99
C LEU A 85 4.95 -12.91 0.17
N GLU A 86 3.68 -12.78 0.54
CA GLU A 86 3.25 -12.13 1.78
C GLU A 86 2.66 -13.19 2.70
N SER A 87 2.92 -13.08 4.00
CA SER A 87 2.18 -13.80 5.04
C SER A 87 1.69 -12.83 6.10
N MET A 88 0.58 -13.18 6.74
CA MET A 88 -0.02 -12.40 7.81
C MET A 88 -0.64 -13.33 8.84
N THR A 89 -0.20 -13.19 10.08
CA THR A 89 -0.72 -13.93 11.22
C THR A 89 -1.22 -12.92 12.24
N GLN A 90 -2.40 -13.18 12.80
CA GLN A 90 -3.00 -12.33 13.82
C GLN A 90 -3.42 -13.19 15.00
N ASN A 91 -3.37 -12.66 16.21
CA ASN A 91 -3.97 -13.34 17.36
C ASN A 91 -5.50 -13.20 17.34
N MET A 92 -6.21 -14.00 18.15
CA MET A 92 -7.68 -14.10 18.09
C MET A 92 -8.40 -12.79 18.46
N ASP A 93 -7.89 -12.06 19.45
CA ASP A 93 -8.43 -10.76 19.83
C ASP A 93 -8.13 -9.67 18.78
N GLY A 94 -7.24 -9.97 17.83
CA GLY A 94 -6.87 -9.08 16.76
C GLY A 94 -5.83 -8.03 17.12
N ARG A 95 -5.35 -7.93 18.36
CA ARG A 95 -4.46 -6.84 18.80
C ARG A 95 -3.05 -6.95 18.26
N HIS A 96 -2.53 -8.16 18.16
CA HIS A 96 -1.18 -8.44 17.71
C HIS A 96 -1.23 -9.02 16.29
N ARG A 97 -0.45 -8.44 15.38
CA ARG A 97 -0.28 -8.94 14.01
C ARG A 97 1.20 -9.02 13.68
N LEU A 98 1.60 -10.13 13.07
CA LEU A 98 2.89 -10.29 12.41
C LEU A 98 2.65 -10.45 10.90
N SER A 99 3.40 -9.71 10.10
CA SER A 99 3.36 -9.82 8.64
C SER A 99 4.77 -9.96 8.09
N LEU A 100 4.95 -10.85 7.12
CA LEU A 100 6.20 -10.99 6.38
C LEU A 100 5.92 -10.67 4.92
N ALA A 101 6.82 -9.96 4.26
CA ALA A 101 6.77 -9.72 2.83
C ALA A 101 8.16 -9.90 2.25
N VAL A 102 8.29 -10.84 1.30
CA VAL A 102 9.55 -11.11 0.60
C VAL A 102 9.30 -11.08 -0.90
N GLY A 103 10.23 -10.54 -1.68
CA GLY A 103 10.06 -10.54 -3.13
C GLY A 103 11.35 -10.25 -3.88
N GLN A 104 11.35 -10.66 -5.14
CA GLN A 104 12.47 -10.50 -6.07
C GLN A 104 11.95 -10.11 -7.44
N PHE A 105 12.51 -9.04 -7.98
CA PHE A 105 12.13 -8.45 -9.25
C PHE A 105 13.36 -8.07 -10.06
N ARG A 106 13.26 -8.19 -11.38
CA ARG A 106 14.32 -7.87 -12.34
C ARG A 106 13.81 -6.95 -13.43
N ASN A 107 14.65 -6.03 -13.86
CA ASN A 107 14.40 -5.13 -14.99
C ASN A 107 15.49 -5.30 -16.04
N ASP A 108 15.20 -6.10 -17.07
CA ASP A 108 16.13 -6.45 -18.14
C ASP A 108 16.53 -5.24 -19.02
N THR A 109 15.84 -4.09 -18.90
CA THR A 109 16.20 -2.88 -19.65
C THR A 109 17.35 -2.09 -19.02
N LEU A 110 17.77 -2.46 -17.81
CA LEU A 110 18.86 -1.79 -17.09
C LEU A 110 20.13 -2.63 -17.17
N ALA A 111 21.26 -2.00 -17.50
CA ALA A 111 22.55 -2.67 -17.55
C ALA A 111 23.16 -2.92 -16.15
N ARG A 112 22.77 -2.13 -15.15
CA ARG A 112 23.24 -2.22 -13.76
C ARG A 112 22.08 -2.00 -12.80
N ASN A 113 22.18 -2.51 -11.57
CA ASN A 113 21.12 -2.45 -10.55
C ASN A 113 19.78 -2.93 -11.10
N ASN A 114 19.83 -3.95 -11.96
CA ASN A 114 18.68 -4.50 -12.66
C ASN A 114 17.88 -5.49 -11.82
N GLN A 115 18.25 -5.70 -10.56
CA GLN A 115 17.57 -6.60 -9.64
C GLN A 115 17.21 -5.84 -8.35
N LYS A 116 16.00 -6.11 -7.86
CA LYS A 116 15.47 -5.62 -6.59
C LYS A 116 14.95 -6.79 -5.80
N ASP A 117 15.50 -6.98 -4.61
CA ASP A 117 15.03 -7.92 -3.61
C ASP A 117 14.73 -7.17 -2.31
N TYR A 118 13.67 -7.58 -1.62
CA TYR A 118 13.26 -7.00 -0.35
C TYR A 118 12.74 -8.09 0.57
N HIS A 119 12.93 -7.87 1.87
CA HIS A 119 12.47 -8.75 2.93
C HIS A 119 12.07 -7.89 4.12
N LEU A 120 10.78 -7.87 4.43
CA LEU A 120 10.19 -7.02 5.44
C LEU A 120 9.47 -7.88 6.46
N ALA A 121 9.70 -7.59 7.74
CA ALA A 121 8.90 -8.06 8.84
C ALA A 121 8.18 -6.86 9.46
N THR A 122 6.86 -6.95 9.56
CA THR A 122 6.02 -5.92 10.17
C THR A 122 5.28 -6.49 11.36
N TYR A 123 5.47 -5.88 12.53
CA TYR A 123 4.68 -6.13 13.71
C TYR A 123 3.70 -4.98 13.95
N ARG A 124 2.46 -5.29 14.30
CA ARG A 124 1.44 -4.31 14.66
C ARG A 124 0.81 -4.65 16.00
N PHE A 125 0.68 -3.63 16.84
CA PHE A 125 -0.07 -3.67 18.08
C PHE A 125 -1.23 -2.67 18.02
N ALA A 126 -2.46 -3.16 18.19
CA ALA A 126 -3.63 -2.30 18.42
C ALA A 126 -3.79 -2.07 19.92
N ASN A 127 -3.77 -0.80 20.33
CA ASN A 127 -3.73 -0.39 21.73
C ASN A 127 -5.07 -0.60 22.44
N ASN A 128 -6.16 -0.65 21.68
CA ASN A 128 -7.53 -0.82 22.19
C ASN A 128 -8.31 -1.85 21.38
N ALA A 129 -9.45 -2.31 21.91
CA ALA A 129 -10.29 -3.34 21.28
C ALA A 129 -10.96 -2.85 20.00
N GLU A 130 -11.23 -1.54 19.90
CA GLU A 130 -11.81 -0.88 18.73
C GLU A 130 -10.77 -0.69 17.61
N HIS A 131 -9.50 -0.97 17.89
CA HIS A 131 -8.37 -0.76 16.98
C HIS A 131 -8.27 0.69 16.47
N THR A 132 -8.72 1.68 17.25
CA THR A 132 -8.63 3.10 16.84
C THR A 132 -7.21 3.63 16.93
N ILE A 133 -6.36 3.05 17.77
CA ILE A 133 -4.95 3.44 17.91
C ILE A 133 -4.07 2.22 17.68
N ALA A 134 -3.17 2.29 16.71
CA ALA A 134 -2.27 1.19 16.39
C ALA A 134 -0.83 1.66 16.17
N THR A 135 0.12 0.86 16.64
CA THR A 135 1.55 1.05 16.42
C THR A 135 2.04 -0.04 15.49
N GLU A 136 2.66 0.33 14.36
CA GLU A 136 3.26 -0.59 13.39
C GLU A 136 4.76 -0.36 13.33
N ILE A 137 5.53 -1.44 13.45
CA ILE A 137 6.99 -1.43 13.30
C ILE A 137 7.31 -2.34 12.12
N THR A 138 7.97 -1.80 11.10
CA THR A 138 8.48 -2.55 9.95
C THR A 138 9.99 -2.53 9.98
N TYR A 139 10.64 -3.68 9.79
CA TYR A 139 12.08 -3.83 9.78
C TYR A 139 12.50 -4.73 8.61
N GLY A 140 13.65 -4.43 8.01
CA GLY A 140 14.30 -5.29 7.03
C GLY A 140 14.91 -4.55 5.86
N LYS A 141 15.05 -5.24 4.73
CA LYS A 141 15.55 -4.71 3.47
C LYS A 141 14.38 -4.21 2.63
N PHE A 142 14.40 -2.93 2.28
CA PHE A 142 13.36 -2.24 1.51
C PHE A 142 13.59 -2.37 0.01
N TRP A 143 12.60 -1.95 -0.79
CA TRP A 143 12.66 -1.95 -2.25
C TRP A 143 13.82 -1.12 -2.82
N GLY A 144 14.21 -0.05 -2.11
CA GLY A 144 15.39 0.75 -2.45
C GLY A 144 16.68 -0.06 -2.47
N GLY A 145 16.73 -1.18 -1.73
CA GLY A 145 17.92 -1.97 -1.44
C GLY A 145 18.55 -1.58 -0.09
N ASP A 146 18.08 -0.48 0.50
CA ASP A 146 18.45 -0.03 1.83
C ASP A 146 17.86 -0.93 2.93
N THR A 147 18.53 -0.98 4.06
CA THR A 147 18.10 -1.74 5.25
C THR A 147 17.83 -0.78 6.40
N GLY A 148 16.78 -1.05 7.17
CA GLY A 148 16.44 -0.21 8.32
C GLY A 148 15.08 -0.53 8.92
N TYR A 149 14.44 0.48 9.47
CA TYR A 149 13.12 0.35 10.09
C TYR A 149 12.21 1.55 9.84
N GLN A 150 10.91 1.32 10.01
CA GLN A 150 9.87 2.32 10.05
C GLN A 150 8.96 2.05 11.25
N ILE A 151 8.67 3.08 12.03
CA ILE A 151 7.67 3.07 13.09
C ILE A 151 6.53 3.99 12.63
N LEU A 152 5.30 3.49 12.68
CA LEU A 152 4.09 4.20 12.28
C LEU A 152 3.07 4.12 13.41
N GLN A 153 2.70 5.27 13.95
CA GLN A 153 1.59 5.42 14.88
C GLN A 153 0.35 5.86 14.11
N ARG A 154 -0.72 5.08 14.15
CA ARG A 154 -1.96 5.30 13.41
C ARG A 154 -3.12 5.60 14.34
N PHE A 155 -3.90 6.61 14.00
CA PHE A 155 -5.11 7.05 14.70
C PHE A 155 -6.28 7.01 13.72
N TRP A 156 -7.17 6.03 13.88
CA TRP A 156 -8.36 5.87 13.07
C TRP A 156 -9.52 6.70 13.58
N HIS A 157 -10.27 7.26 12.64
CA HIS A 157 -11.59 7.83 12.86
C HIS A 157 -12.54 7.34 11.78
N GLY A 158 -13.45 6.42 12.13
CA GLY A 158 -14.30 5.77 11.13
C GLY A 158 -13.48 4.94 10.13
N ASP A 159 -13.45 5.37 8.87
CA ASP A 159 -12.66 4.75 7.79
C ASP A 159 -11.44 5.55 7.35
N THR A 160 -11.24 6.74 7.91
CA THR A 160 -10.05 7.57 7.69
C THR A 160 -9.04 7.37 8.81
N ASN A 161 -7.78 7.70 8.55
CA ASN A 161 -6.80 7.80 9.62
C ASN A 161 -5.80 8.93 9.40
N VAL A 162 -5.27 9.42 10.50
CA VAL A 162 -4.06 10.23 10.55
C VAL A 162 -2.97 9.35 11.17
N SER A 163 -1.77 9.40 10.61
CA SER A 163 -0.64 8.66 11.13
C SER A 163 0.60 9.54 11.22
N ILE A 164 1.44 9.26 12.21
CA ILE A 164 2.77 9.83 12.37
C ILE A 164 3.76 8.71 12.14
N TYR A 165 4.82 8.96 11.38
CA TYR A 165 5.85 7.96 11.17
C TYR A 165 7.26 8.51 11.34
N LEU A 166 8.14 7.59 11.73
CA LEU A 166 9.58 7.74 11.77
C LEU A 166 10.17 6.62 10.90
N ARG A 167 11.12 6.96 10.05
CA ARG A 167 11.78 6.02 9.15
C ARG A 167 13.28 6.27 9.16
N ARG A 168 14.06 5.20 9.30
CA ARG A 168 15.52 5.29 9.27
C ARG A 168 16.09 4.11 8.52
N SER A 169 16.90 4.38 7.49
CA SER A 169 17.54 3.32 6.71
C SER A 169 18.84 3.77 6.05
N GLN A 170 19.63 2.78 5.66
CA GLN A 170 20.96 2.95 5.09
C GLN A 170 21.11 2.11 3.82
N MET A 171 21.66 2.70 2.78
CA MET A 171 21.98 2.00 1.54
C MET A 171 23.24 1.14 1.69
N PRO A 172 23.38 0.07 0.90
CA PRO A 172 24.54 -0.82 0.95
C PRO A 172 25.83 -0.21 0.38
N ASP A 173 25.74 0.87 -0.39
CA ASP A 173 26.86 1.52 -1.08
C ASP A 173 27.69 2.45 -0.20
N GLY A 174 27.45 2.45 1.12
CA GLY A 174 28.14 3.29 2.08
C GLY A 174 27.64 4.73 2.14
N THR A 175 26.56 5.08 1.43
CA THR A 175 25.94 6.40 1.60
C THR A 175 25.42 6.59 3.02
N PRO A 176 25.44 7.84 3.54
CA PRO A 176 25.03 8.11 4.92
C PRO A 176 23.59 7.67 5.19
N THR A 177 23.35 7.13 6.39
CA THR A 177 22.00 6.80 6.86
C THR A 177 21.07 8.01 6.71
N ALA A 178 19.90 7.78 6.14
CA ALA A 178 18.85 8.78 6.06
C ALA A 178 17.79 8.50 7.14
N SER A 179 17.29 9.57 7.75
CA SER A 179 16.18 9.51 8.70
C SER A 179 15.10 10.51 8.29
N PHE A 180 13.85 10.09 8.40
CA PHE A 180 12.69 10.87 8.03
C PHE A 180 11.63 10.79 9.11
N ALA A 181 10.90 11.88 9.30
CA ALA A 181 9.66 11.89 10.05
C ALA A 181 8.58 12.58 9.25
N GLY A 182 7.34 12.11 9.39
CA GLY A 182 6.25 12.66 8.62
C GLY A 182 4.87 12.39 9.19
N LEU A 183 3.91 13.09 8.62
CA LEU A 183 2.48 12.91 8.83
C LEU A 183 1.87 12.27 7.59
N GLN A 184 0.89 11.42 7.79
CA GLN A 184 0.18 10.72 6.74
C GLN A 184 -1.32 10.78 6.99
N PHE A 185 -2.07 11.19 5.97
CA PHE A 185 -3.52 11.19 5.96
C PHE A 185 -4.00 10.10 5.00
N THR A 186 -4.91 9.25 5.45
CA THR A 186 -5.49 8.20 4.61
C THR A 186 -7.01 8.29 4.62
N ILE A 187 -7.60 8.36 3.43
CA ILE A 187 -9.04 8.50 3.21
C ILE A 187 -9.48 7.48 2.15
N PRO A 188 -10.57 6.73 2.35
CA PRO A 188 -11.13 5.91 1.30
C PRO A 188 -11.82 6.81 0.27
N LEU A 189 -11.52 6.60 -1.01
CA LEU A 189 -12.23 7.25 -2.12
C LEU A 189 -13.34 6.35 -2.68
N THR A 190 -13.58 5.20 -2.04
CA THR A 190 -14.68 4.30 -2.36
C THR A 190 -15.97 4.83 -1.73
N PRO A 191 -17.05 5.04 -2.51
CA PRO A 191 -18.35 5.32 -1.93
C PRO A 191 -18.80 4.20 -1.00
N ARG A 192 -19.59 4.51 0.04
CA ARG A 192 -20.08 3.49 1.00
C ARG A 192 -20.91 2.41 0.33
N ARG A 193 -21.65 2.77 -0.72
CA ARG A 193 -22.36 1.85 -1.60
C ARG A 193 -21.56 1.66 -2.87
N ASN A 194 -21.15 0.41 -3.12
CA ASN A 194 -20.47 0.08 -4.37
C ASN A 194 -21.48 0.13 -5.53
N ILE A 195 -21.13 0.79 -6.63
CA ILE A 195 -21.97 0.81 -7.82
C ILE A 195 -21.56 -0.39 -8.67
N GLY A 196 -22.49 -1.32 -8.90
CA GLY A 196 -22.22 -2.50 -9.71
C GLY A 196 -23.45 -3.00 -10.44
N TYR A 197 -23.20 -3.60 -11.59
CA TYR A 197 -24.10 -4.45 -12.35
C TYR A 197 -23.65 -5.91 -12.18
N GLU A 198 -24.44 -6.87 -12.68
CA GLU A 198 -24.24 -8.31 -12.48
C GLU A 198 -22.79 -8.78 -12.65
N ASN A 199 -22.12 -8.34 -13.72
CA ASN A 199 -20.76 -8.78 -14.07
C ASN A 199 -19.68 -7.69 -13.92
N PHE A 200 -20.02 -6.48 -13.46
CA PHE A 200 -19.09 -5.35 -13.38
C PHE A 200 -19.36 -4.47 -12.17
N GLY A 201 -18.32 -4.14 -11.40
CA GLY A 201 -18.39 -3.21 -10.29
C GLY A 201 -17.38 -2.09 -10.42
N LEU A 202 -17.79 -0.86 -10.14
CA LEU A 202 -16.91 0.30 -10.06
C LEU A 202 -16.69 0.67 -8.59
N ARG A 203 -15.44 0.49 -8.13
CA ARG A 203 -15.00 0.88 -6.79
C ARG A 203 -13.95 1.97 -6.84
N GLY A 204 -13.98 2.86 -5.86
CA GLY A 204 -12.89 3.83 -5.63
C GLY A 204 -11.66 3.18 -5.01
N VAL A 205 -10.63 3.99 -4.76
CA VAL A 205 -9.42 3.54 -4.07
C VAL A 205 -9.71 3.36 -2.59
N ASN A 206 -9.49 2.14 -2.07
CA ASN A 206 -9.80 1.80 -0.67
C ASN A 206 -8.99 2.60 0.36
N GLN A 207 -7.78 3.04 0.00
CA GLN A 207 -6.93 3.90 0.83
C GLN A 207 -6.13 4.85 -0.07
N TRP A 208 -6.68 6.05 -0.29
CA TRP A 208 -5.88 7.13 -0.84
C TRP A 208 -5.06 7.76 0.29
N THR A 209 -3.77 7.93 0.07
CA THR A 209 -2.82 8.35 1.10
C THR A 209 -2.08 9.60 0.64
N TYR A 210 -2.04 10.61 1.49
CA TYR A 210 -1.22 11.81 1.33
C TYR A 210 -0.24 11.92 2.49
N SER A 211 1.05 12.13 2.19
CA SER A 211 2.09 12.22 3.21
C SER A 211 2.85 13.54 3.09
N LEU A 212 3.17 14.13 4.24
CA LEU A 212 4.14 15.21 4.38
C LEU A 212 5.34 14.66 5.15
N GLU A 213 6.53 14.77 4.58
CA GLU A 213 7.76 14.21 5.13
C GLU A 213 8.84 15.28 5.24
N SER A 214 9.65 15.20 6.29
CA SER A 214 10.89 15.94 6.41
C SER A 214 12.05 14.98 6.70
N ARG A 215 13.22 15.30 6.16
CA ARG A 215 14.46 14.69 6.62
C ARG A 215 14.77 15.23 8.01
N ILE A 216 15.25 14.35 8.89
CA ILE A 216 15.61 14.65 10.27
C ILE A 216 17.00 14.10 10.58
N PHE A 217 17.63 14.58 11.65
CA PHE A 217 19.00 14.22 12.04
C PHE A 217 20.06 14.52 10.96
N ASN A 218 19.76 15.45 10.06
CA ASN A 218 20.67 16.02 9.08
C ASN A 218 20.59 17.55 9.15
N ARG A 219 21.68 18.23 8.78
CA ARG A 219 21.73 19.71 8.75
C ARG A 219 20.91 20.29 7.60
N GLU A 220 20.69 19.51 6.55
CA GLU A 220 19.99 19.91 5.33
C GLU A 220 18.73 19.07 5.14
N ASN A 221 17.68 19.71 4.63
CA ASN A 221 16.40 19.06 4.29
C ASN A 221 16.22 18.95 2.77
N LEU A 222 17.19 18.31 2.11
CA LEU A 222 17.12 18.07 0.67
C LEU A 222 16.09 16.98 0.36
N LEU A 223 15.34 17.16 -0.74
CA LEU A 223 14.45 16.14 -1.27
C LEU A 223 15.27 14.88 -1.57
N THR A 224 15.02 13.84 -0.78
CA THR A 224 15.75 12.58 -0.83
C THR A 224 14.73 11.46 -1.03
N ALA A 225 14.86 10.69 -2.11
CA ALA A 225 13.96 9.59 -2.45
C ALA A 225 14.70 8.24 -2.42
N GLY A 226 13.98 7.13 -2.53
CA GLY A 226 14.58 5.79 -2.63
C GLY A 226 14.86 5.09 -1.31
N TYR A 227 14.70 5.77 -0.17
CA TYR A 227 14.93 5.18 1.16
C TYR A 227 13.63 4.66 1.77
N GLY A 228 13.71 3.47 2.36
CA GLY A 228 12.67 2.88 3.19
C GLY A 228 11.38 2.63 2.42
N GLU A 229 11.50 2.34 1.13
CA GLU A 229 10.37 2.13 0.23
C GLU A 229 9.77 0.74 0.43
N ILE A 230 8.54 0.71 0.94
CA ILE A 230 7.74 -0.51 1.02
C ILE A 230 7.01 -0.67 -0.32
N PRO A 231 7.29 -1.73 -1.09
CA PRO A 231 6.70 -1.90 -2.42
C PRO A 231 5.19 -2.14 -2.32
N ARG A 232 4.44 -1.65 -3.31
CA ARG A 232 2.97 -1.78 -3.39
C ARG A 232 2.55 -2.44 -4.70
N PHE A 233 2.19 -3.70 -4.60
CA PHE A 233 1.78 -4.53 -5.73
C PHE A 233 0.27 -4.79 -5.72
N GLY A 234 -0.50 -3.71 -5.65
CA GLY A 234 -1.96 -3.76 -5.50
C GLY A 234 -2.37 -3.77 -4.04
N GLU A 235 -3.56 -4.33 -3.77
CA GLU A 235 -4.03 -4.49 -2.39
C GLU A 235 -3.20 -5.56 -1.68
N ASN A 236 -2.57 -5.20 -0.55
CA ASN A 236 -1.84 -6.15 0.27
C ASN A 236 -2.79 -6.97 1.16
N LEU A 237 -2.27 -8.02 1.81
CA LEU A 237 -3.05 -8.85 2.74
C LEU A 237 -3.86 -8.02 3.76
N PRO A 238 -3.26 -7.04 4.49
CA PRO A 238 -4.03 -6.16 5.36
C PRO A 238 -5.23 -5.48 4.71
N GLN A 239 -5.06 -4.95 3.50
CA GLN A 239 -6.13 -4.25 2.79
C GLN A 239 -7.24 -5.21 2.34
N LEU A 240 -6.90 -6.43 1.91
CA LEU A 240 -7.85 -7.47 1.55
C LEU A 240 -8.71 -7.91 2.76
N PHE A 241 -8.15 -7.90 3.97
CA PHE A 241 -8.82 -8.35 5.19
C PHE A 241 -9.28 -7.19 6.09
N ASN A 242 -10.00 -6.22 5.50
CA ASN A 242 -10.57 -5.06 6.19
C ASN A 242 -9.57 -4.25 7.03
N ARG A 243 -8.37 -4.02 6.50
CA ARG A 243 -7.33 -3.22 7.18
C ARG A 243 -7.00 -3.79 8.56
N ASP A 244 -7.10 -5.12 8.68
CA ASP A 244 -6.90 -5.93 9.89
C ASP A 244 -7.80 -5.59 11.08
N ARG A 245 -8.95 -4.96 10.78
CA ARG A 245 -10.04 -4.74 11.71
C ARG A 245 -11.09 -5.83 11.50
N ASN A 246 -10.68 -7.06 11.78
CA ASN A 246 -11.42 -8.30 11.58
C ASN A 246 -11.28 -9.28 12.76
N GLY A 247 -10.61 -8.87 13.84
CA GLY A 247 -10.49 -9.67 15.06
C GLY A 247 -11.83 -9.84 15.78
N GLN A 248 -11.95 -10.86 16.62
CA GLN A 248 -13.21 -11.15 17.31
C GLN A 248 -13.67 -10.01 18.23
N SER A 249 -12.72 -9.33 18.90
CA SER A 249 -13.02 -8.19 19.77
C SER A 249 -13.62 -7.03 18.96
N TYR A 250 -12.98 -6.68 17.85
CA TYR A 250 -13.45 -5.66 16.91
C TYR A 250 -14.84 -5.97 16.34
N LEU A 251 -15.09 -7.20 15.90
CA LEU A 251 -16.38 -7.58 15.32
C LEU A 251 -17.53 -7.50 16.35
N LYS A 252 -17.25 -7.82 17.61
CA LYS A 252 -18.24 -7.69 18.70
C LYS A 252 -18.56 -6.22 18.96
N GLU A 253 -17.53 -5.39 19.10
CA GLU A 253 -17.66 -3.97 19.44
C GLU A 253 -18.32 -3.17 18.32
N GLU A 254 -17.99 -3.48 17.06
CA GLU A 254 -18.51 -2.76 15.89
C GLU A 254 -19.72 -3.46 15.24
N SER A 255 -20.36 -4.39 15.95
CA SER A 255 -21.56 -5.11 15.47
C SER A 255 -22.72 -4.15 15.13
N TRP A 256 -22.78 -2.99 15.76
CA TRP A 256 -23.76 -1.94 15.43
C TRP A 256 -23.56 -1.40 14.00
N ARG A 257 -22.32 -1.30 13.49
CA ARG A 257 -22.04 -0.88 12.10
C ARG A 257 -22.54 -1.91 11.10
N MET A 258 -22.41 -3.20 11.43
CA MET A 258 -22.94 -4.28 10.60
C MET A 258 -24.47 -4.22 10.55
N LYS A 259 -25.13 -4.01 11.70
CA LYS A 259 -26.59 -3.83 11.78
C LYS A 259 -27.06 -2.60 10.99
N ASN A 260 -26.36 -1.48 11.11
CA ASN A 260 -26.69 -0.27 10.37
C ASN A 260 -26.50 -0.43 8.85
N SER A 261 -25.43 -1.11 8.42
CA SER A 261 -25.20 -1.44 7.02
C SER A 261 -26.32 -2.34 6.47
N PHE A 262 -26.73 -3.36 7.22
CA PHE A 262 -27.84 -4.23 6.84
C PHE A 262 -29.17 -3.47 6.73
N ASN A 263 -29.50 -2.63 7.72
CA ASN A 263 -30.73 -1.84 7.71
C ASN A 263 -30.77 -0.83 6.55
N GLN A 264 -29.62 -0.26 6.17
CA GLN A 264 -29.52 0.61 5.00
C GLN A 264 -29.68 -0.14 3.67
N LEU A 265 -29.33 -1.43 3.63
CA LEU A 265 -29.53 -2.30 2.47
C LEU A 265 -30.94 -2.88 2.38
N SER A 266 -31.66 -3.02 3.50
CA SER A 266 -33.01 -3.62 3.55
C SER A 266 -34.15 -2.62 3.37
N LEU A 267 -33.85 -1.32 3.28
CA LEU A 267 -34.83 -0.25 3.06
C LEU A 267 -34.99 0.11 1.56
N GLU A 268 -34.44 -0.74 0.68
CA GLU A 268 -34.59 -0.70 -0.78
C GLU A 268 -35.02 -2.07 -1.30
#